data_AF-A0A073AW92-F1
#
_entry.id   AF-A0A073AW92-F1
#
_cell.length_a   1.000
_cell.length_b   1.000
_cell.length_c   1.000
_cell.angle_alpha   90.00
_cell.angle_beta   90.00
_cell.angle_gamma   90.00
#
_symmetry.space_group_name_H-M   'P 1'
#
loop_
_entity.id
_entity.type
_entity.pdbx_description
1 polymer ?
#
loop_
_entity_poly.entity_id
_entity_poly.type
_entity_poly.pdbx_seq_one_letter_code
_entity_poly.pdbx_strand_id
1 'polypeptide(L)' 'MRYSSAARCGFCDQRAILDRTTAEHLAAASGGRLLSFECPVGNGVHVINPVFEHGRSTSR' A
#
# COMPACT_ATOMS: atom_id res chain seq x y z
N MET A 1 5.02 8.14 -10.28
CA MET A 1 4.08 8.31 -9.14
C MET A 1 4.85 8.11 -7.83
N ARG A 2 4.66 8.94 -6.80
CA ARG A 2 5.36 8.78 -5.50
C ARG A 2 4.45 8.06 -4.51
N TYR A 3 5.01 7.12 -3.75
CA TYR A 3 4.28 6.36 -2.72
C TYR A 3 3.56 7.27 -1.70
N SER A 4 4.19 8.38 -1.30
CA SER A 4 3.63 9.34 -0.34
C SER A 4 2.46 10.18 -0.85
N SER A 5 2.24 10.24 -2.16
CA SER A 5 1.14 10.98 -2.77
C SER A 5 -0.02 10.09 -3.22
N ALA A 6 0.02 8.79 -2.91
CA ALA A 6 -1.07 7.86 -3.24
C ALA A 6 -2.31 8.17 -2.39
N ALA A 7 -3.49 8.13 -3.01
CA ALA A 7 -4.76 8.27 -2.30
C ALA A 7 -4.88 7.19 -1.21
N ARG A 8 -5.60 7.45 -0.13
CA ARG A 8 -5.93 6.42 0.87
C ARG A 8 -7.31 5.84 0.56
N CYS A 9 -7.46 4.54 0.75
CA CYS A 9 -8.74 3.86 0.68
C CYS A 9 -9.60 4.30 1.87
N GLY A 10 -10.82 4.79 1.62
CA GLY A 10 -11.72 5.20 2.70
C GLY A 10 -12.20 4.07 3.62
N PHE A 11 -12.02 2.80 3.22
CA PHE A 11 -12.44 1.65 4.02
C PHE A 11 -11.34 1.11 4.95
N CYS A 12 -10.16 0.82 4.41
CA CYS A 12 -9.05 0.23 5.17
C CYS A 12 -7.98 1.25 5.58
N ASP A 13 -8.13 2.52 5.19
CA ASP A 13 -7.16 3.62 5.37
C ASP A 13 -5.74 3.31 4.82
N GLN A 14 -5.60 2.29 3.99
CA GLN A 14 -4.35 1.93 3.33
C GLN A 14 -4.18 2.73 2.05
N ARG A 15 -2.94 2.93 1.61
CA ARG A 15 -2.67 3.64 0.34
C ARG A 15 -3.24 2.83 -0.83
N ALA A 16 -4.24 3.41 -1.50
CA ALA A 16 -4.94 2.88 -2.65
C ALA A 16 -4.17 3.19 -3.93
N ILE A 17 -3.68 2.14 -4.57
CA ILE A 17 -3.16 2.18 -5.94
C ILE A 17 -4.11 1.32 -6.77
N LEU A 18 -5.10 1.97 -7.37
CA LEU A 18 -6.19 1.31 -8.09
C LEU A 18 -5.70 0.38 -9.21
N ASP A 19 -4.53 0.65 -9.76
CA ASP A 19 -3.92 -0.11 -10.85
C ASP A 19 -2.86 -1.11 -10.35
N ARG A 20 -3.04 -2.39 -10.70
CA ARG A 20 -2.16 -3.49 -10.27
C ARG A 20 -0.75 -3.34 -10.83
N THR A 21 -0.61 -2.99 -12.10
CA THR A 21 0.69 -2.82 -12.77
C THR A 21 1.52 -1.75 -12.07
N THR A 22 0.91 -0.62 -11.71
CA THR A 22 1.54 0.45 -10.95
C THR A 22 1.97 0.00 -9.56
N ALA A 23 1.15 -0.79 -8.87
CA ALA A 23 1.47 -1.33 -7.55
C ALA A 23 2.67 -2.29 -7.60
N GLU A 24 2.72 -3.18 -8.59
CA GLU A 24 3.82 -4.11 -8.83
C GLU A 24 5.13 -3.38 -9.16
N HIS A 25 5.08 -2.37 -10.03
CA HIS A 25 6.25 -1.55 -10.34
C HIS A 25 6.81 -0.83 -9.11
N LEU A 26 5.93 -0.32 -8.23
CA LEU A 26 6.35 0.33 -6.98
C LEU A 26 6.96 -0.66 -5.99
N ALA A 27 6.36 -1.84 -5.85
CA ALA A 27 6.91 -2.92 -5.01
C ALA A 27 8.30 -3.34 -5.51
N ALA A 28 8.45 -3.57 -6.81
CA ALA A 28 9.73 -3.92 -7.43
C ALA A 28 10.77 -2.81 -7.30
N ALA A 29 10.42 -1.56 -7.62
CA ALA A 29 11.32 -0.41 -7.52
C ALA A 29 11.75 -0.11 -6.06
N SER A 30 10.95 -0.53 -5.08
CA SER A 30 11.30 -0.39 -3.66
C SER A 30 12.32 -1.40 -3.15
N GLY A 31 12.70 -2.39 -3.97
CA GLY A 31 13.59 -3.48 -3.57
C GLY A 31 12.99 -4.34 -2.45
N GLY A 32 11.67 -4.56 -2.46
CA GLY A 32 10.97 -5.37 -1.45
C GLY A 32 10.60 -4.63 -0.16
N ARG A 33 10.81 -3.31 -0.10
CA ARG A 33 10.39 -2.47 1.05
C ARG A 33 8.90 -2.18 1.07
N LEU A 34 8.24 -2.24 -0.08
CA LEU A 34 6.81 -2.06 -0.24
C LEU A 34 6.17 -3.41 -0.58
N LEU A 35 5.05 -3.71 0.07
CA LEU A 35 4.22 -4.88 -0.20
C LEU A 35 2.93 -4.44 -0.86
N SER A 36 2.47 -5.20 -1.85
CA SER A 36 1.15 -5.01 -2.45
C SER A 36 0.17 -6.10 -2.02
N PHE A 37 -1.09 -5.75 -1.84
CA PHE A 37 -2.18 -6.70 -1.57
C PHE A 37 -3.52 -6.17 -2.07
N GLU A 38 -4.48 -7.06 -2.30
CA GLU A 38 -5.80 -6.65 -2.78
C GLU A 38 -6.65 -6.05 -1.67
N CYS A 39 -7.43 -5.03 -2.02
CA CYS A 39 -8.39 -4.45 -1.10
C CYS A 39 -9.45 -5.48 -0.69
N PRO A 40 -9.71 -5.68 0.62
CA PRO A 40 -10.71 -6.66 1.07
C PRO A 40 -12.14 -6.35 0.62
N VAL A 41 -12.41 -5.10 0.19
CA VAL A 41 -13.71 -4.67 -0.35
C VAL A 41 -13.69 -4.45 -1.86
N GLY A 42 -12.63 -4.87 -2.56
CA GLY A 42 -12.55 -4.79 -4.03
C GLY A 42 -12.20 -3.41 -4.60
N ASN A 43 -11.73 -2.46 -3.80
CA ASN A 43 -11.31 -1.13 -4.27
C ASN A 43 -9.92 -1.11 -4.96
N GLY A 44 -9.50 -2.20 -5.61
CA GLY A 44 -8.20 -2.30 -6.28
C GLY A 44 -7.06 -2.78 -5.37
N VAL A 45 -5.82 -2.39 -5.70
CA VAL A 45 -4.61 -2.86 -5.00
C VAL A 45 -4.13 -1.81 -3.99
N HIS A 46 -3.65 -2.27 -2.84
CA HIS A 46 -2.98 -1.43 -1.86
C HIS A 46 -1.49 -1.67 -1.89
N VAL A 47 -0.73 -0.62 -1.64
CA VAL A 47 0.72 -0.72 -1.40
C VAL A 47 1.00 -0.19 -0.01
N ILE A 48 1.73 -0.95 0.78
CA ILE A 48 2.12 -0.58 2.14
C ILE A 48 3.62 -0.68 2.31
N ASN A 49 4.15 0.15 3.20
CA ASN A 49 5.48 -0.02 3.75
C ASN A 49 5.32 -0.62 5.15
N PRO A 50 5.54 -1.94 5.34
CA PRO A 50 5.35 -2.57 6.64
C PRO A 50 6.21 -1.92 7.72
N VAL A 51 7.41 -1.40 7.43
CA VAL A 51 8.27 -0.75 8.44
C VAL A 51 7.66 0.56 8.96
N PHE A 52 7.05 1.36 8.06
CA PHE A 52 6.39 2.61 8.46
C PHE A 52 5.02 2.39 9.08
N GLU A 53 4.26 1.40 8.58
CA GLU A 53 2.90 1.13 9.06
C GLU A 53 2.90 0.25 10.32
N HIS A 54 3.84 -0.69 10.53
CA HIS A 54 4.01 -1.42 11.80
C HIS A 54 4.44 -0.54 12.96
N GLY A 55 5.00 0.65 12.70
CA GLY A 55 5.21 1.67 13.72
C GLY A 55 3.90 2.13 14.39
N ARG A 56 2.73 1.80 13.82
CA ARG A 56 1.39 2.05 14.40
C ARG A 56 0.74 0.81 15.03
N SER A 57 1.39 -0.35 15.03
CA SER A 57 0.81 -1.61 15.54
C SER A 57 1.79 -2.41 16.41
N THR A 58 2.30 -1.79 17.47
CA THR A 58 2.61 -2.46 18.75
C THR A 58 2.19 -1.56 19.92
N SER A 59 0.88 -1.46 20.13
CA SER A 59 0.30 -1.10 21.41
C SER A 59 -1.04 -1.81 21.55
N ARG A 60 -0.99 -3.13 21.74
CA ARG A 60 -1.85 -3.88 22.67
C ARG A 60 -1.39 -5.32 22.79
#